data_AF-A0A3B1CNI6-F1
#
_entry.id   AF-A0A3B1CNI6-F1
#
_cell.length_a   1.000
_cell.length_b   1.000
_cell.length_c   1.000
_cell.angle_alpha   90.00
_cell.angle_beta   90.00
_cell.angle_gamma   90.00
#
_symmetry.space_group_name_H-M   'P 1'
#
loop_
_entity.id
_entity.type
_entity.pdbx_description
1 polymer ?
#
loop_
_entity_poly.entity_id
_entity_poly.type
_entity_poly.pdbx_seq_one_letter_code
_entity_poly.pdbx_strand_id
1 'polypeptide(L)'
;MKTDSDFVGWPSLDNVEDSGPIWRADCDSALIGHGACGLYSAIGDVNVKAALKSAETMQSRGTFGAGVMLKGVYPHRADYYAFHVLYRNREVAKSLEQRLFFEERIGMRHFGEMEPLVKPEAYRKYDLPEMRRYFMSVPTKDEMMRNAHTSDEYQYVRRIVEKFNSKYDRDARIFSSGKNVGTFITARELNDTIEIFDLYKYANQPITAFMAHMRWPTSIVSSGVWWGAHPISFLNSSIIHNGDLSSSASNAQGLEAAFVKRSVGTDSEAM
;
A
#
# COMPACT_ATOMS: atom_id res chain seq x y z
N MET A 1 5.17 23.22 40.83
CA MET A 1 6.40 23.90 40.40
C MET A 1 7.18 22.89 39.57
N LYS A 2 7.19 23.12 38.24
CA LYS A 2 7.86 22.43 37.13
C LYS A 2 7.73 20.89 36.97
N THR A 3 7.01 20.51 35.92
CA THR A 3 7.06 19.23 35.22
C THR A 3 7.65 19.50 33.84
N ASP A 4 8.89 19.09 33.59
CA ASP A 4 9.49 19.13 32.26
C ASP A 4 9.33 17.73 31.63
N SER A 5 8.37 17.62 30.72
CA SER A 5 8.29 16.53 29.75
C SER A 5 8.65 17.12 28.40
N ASP A 6 9.85 16.82 27.93
CA ASP A 6 10.33 17.22 26.61
C ASP A 6 9.48 16.52 25.53
N PHE A 7 8.44 17.22 25.09
CA PHE A 7 7.73 16.95 23.84
C PHE A 7 8.71 17.25 22.69
N VAL A 8 9.25 16.21 22.06
CA VAL A 8 9.86 16.35 20.73
C VAL A 8 8.71 16.57 19.74
N GLY A 9 8.37 17.84 19.51
CA GLY A 9 7.42 18.24 18.49
C GLY A 9 7.95 17.92 17.09
N TRP A 10 7.10 17.34 16.25
CA TRP A 10 7.40 17.19 14.82
C TRP A 10 7.52 18.57 14.16
N PRO A 11 8.44 18.77 13.20
CA PRO A 11 8.53 20.03 12.48
C PRO A 11 7.28 20.20 11.61
N SER A 12 6.52 21.27 11.85
CA SER A 12 5.51 21.76 10.91
C SER A 12 6.24 22.44 9.75
N LEU A 13 6.17 21.88 8.55
CA LEU A 13 6.67 22.53 7.33
C LEU A 13 5.54 23.34 6.72
N ASP A 14 5.65 24.66 6.82
CA ASP A 14 4.66 25.60 6.29
C ASP A 14 4.65 25.71 4.76
N ASN A 15 5.57 25.06 4.04
CA ASN A 15 5.56 25.00 2.58
C ASN A 15 6.22 23.71 2.07
N VAL A 16 5.51 22.97 1.20
CA VAL A 16 5.96 21.71 0.59
C VAL A 16 7.12 21.93 -0.40
N GLU A 17 7.46 23.17 -0.74
CA GLU A 17 8.51 23.51 -1.71
C GLU A 17 9.90 23.71 -1.09
N ASP A 18 10.04 23.74 0.24
CA ASP A 18 11.31 24.10 0.90
C ASP A 18 11.86 23.02 1.86
N SER A 19 11.35 21.79 1.80
CA SER A 19 11.95 20.69 2.55
C SER A 19 13.20 20.18 1.82
N GLY A 20 14.38 20.68 2.21
CA GLY A 20 15.64 20.09 1.82
C GLY A 20 15.69 18.58 2.13
N PRO A 21 16.51 17.78 1.43
CA PRO A 21 16.60 16.35 1.69
C PRO A 21 17.04 16.12 3.15
N ILE A 22 16.25 15.34 3.89
CA ILE A 22 16.60 14.88 5.24
C ILE A 22 17.67 13.80 5.08
N TRP A 23 18.84 14.01 5.69
CA TRP A 23 19.98 13.13 5.58
C TRP A 23 19.94 12.03 6.65
N ARG A 24 20.64 10.93 6.39
CA ARG A 24 20.77 9.77 7.29
C ARG A 24 21.19 10.15 8.72
N ALA A 25 21.94 11.24 8.87
CA ALA A 25 22.39 11.78 10.15
C ALA A 25 21.27 12.42 10.99
N ASP A 26 20.18 12.86 10.37
CA ASP A 26 19.08 13.58 11.03
C ASP A 26 18.10 12.63 11.74
N CYS A 27 18.29 11.32 11.62
CA CYS A 27 17.42 10.27 12.17
C CYS A 27 18.10 9.43 13.26
N ASP A 28 19.16 9.96 13.91
CA ASP A 28 19.92 9.26 14.97
C ASP A 28 20.46 7.87 14.54
N SER A 29 20.61 7.65 13.23
CA SER A 29 20.95 6.35 12.65
C SER A 29 22.46 6.02 12.63
N ALA A 30 23.27 6.81 13.36
CA ALA A 30 24.72 6.65 13.43
C ALA A 30 25.20 5.29 14.00
N LEU A 31 24.28 4.51 14.59
CA LEU A 31 24.56 3.19 15.17
C LEU A 31 24.01 2.00 14.34
N ILE A 32 23.36 2.24 13.20
CA ILE A 32 22.71 1.17 12.43
C ILE A 32 23.58 0.74 11.24
N GLY A 33 24.13 -0.47 11.32
CA GLY A 33 25.01 -1.07 10.31
C GLY A 33 24.37 -1.18 8.92
N HIS A 34 25.15 -1.60 7.92
CA HIS A 34 24.69 -1.82 6.55
C HIS A 34 23.47 -2.76 6.51
N GLY A 35 22.26 -2.22 6.39
CA GLY A 35 21.05 -3.02 6.19
C GLY A 35 20.70 -3.19 4.72
N ALA A 36 20.06 -4.32 4.40
CA ALA A 36 19.62 -4.68 3.05
C ALA A 36 18.22 -5.29 3.18
N CYS A 37 17.26 -4.95 2.32
CA CYS A 37 15.85 -5.32 2.49
C CYS A 37 15.63 -6.83 2.78
N GLY A 38 14.59 -7.13 3.55
CA GLY A 38 14.09 -8.48 3.78
C GLY A 38 13.05 -8.88 2.74
N LEU A 39 13.15 -10.10 2.21
CA LEU A 39 12.19 -10.69 1.29
C LEU A 39 11.83 -12.10 1.75
N TYR A 40 10.53 -12.39 1.80
CA TYR A 40 10.05 -13.75 2.02
C TYR A 40 8.80 -13.98 1.20
N SER A 41 8.72 -15.12 0.51
CA SER A 41 7.52 -15.52 -0.23
C SER A 41 7.29 -17.02 -0.13
N ALA A 42 6.01 -17.40 -0.11
CA ALA A 42 5.58 -18.79 -0.12
C ALA A 42 4.33 -18.92 -1.01
N ILE A 43 4.23 -20.03 -1.74
CA ILE A 43 3.12 -20.36 -2.66
C ILE A 43 2.69 -21.80 -2.39
N GLY A 44 1.39 -22.06 -2.49
CA GLY A 44 0.77 -23.34 -2.13
C GLY A 44 -0.07 -23.19 -0.86
N ASP A 45 -0.27 -24.27 -0.11
CA ASP A 45 -1.02 -24.20 1.15
C ASP A 45 -0.16 -23.57 2.25
N VAL A 46 -0.27 -22.25 2.40
CA VAL A 46 0.59 -21.48 3.31
C VAL A 46 0.05 -21.53 4.72
N ASN A 47 0.85 -22.06 5.66
CA ASN A 47 0.63 -21.83 7.09
C ASN A 47 1.01 -20.39 7.44
N VAL A 48 0.02 -19.51 7.50
CA VAL A 48 0.19 -18.06 7.72
C VAL A 48 0.87 -17.77 9.05
N LYS A 49 0.56 -18.50 10.13
CA LYS A 49 1.18 -18.26 11.44
C LYS A 49 2.69 -18.52 11.39
N ALA A 50 3.09 -19.63 10.77
CA ALA A 50 4.50 -19.94 10.55
C ALA A 50 5.15 -18.91 9.62
N ALA A 51 4.47 -18.53 8.53
CA ALA A 51 4.97 -17.56 7.57
C ALA A 51 5.21 -16.17 8.20
N LEU A 52 4.27 -15.68 9.01
CA LEU A 52 4.42 -14.43 9.77
C LEU A 52 5.61 -14.52 10.73
N LYS A 53 5.69 -15.60 11.52
CA LYS A 53 6.80 -15.79 12.46
C LYS A 53 8.17 -15.84 11.78
N SER A 54 8.25 -16.50 10.62
CA SER A 54 9.45 -16.49 9.78
C SER A 54 9.76 -15.10 9.25
N ALA A 55 8.75 -14.35 8.81
CA ALA A 55 8.92 -13.00 8.28
C ALA A 55 9.47 -12.03 9.34
N GLU A 56 9.05 -12.13 10.60
CA GLU A 56 9.54 -11.29 11.72
C GLU A 56 11.08 -11.33 11.85
N THR A 57 11.74 -12.44 11.49
CA THR A 57 13.21 -12.54 11.52
C THR A 57 13.91 -11.57 10.56
N MET A 58 13.20 -11.10 9.54
CA MET A 58 13.68 -10.10 8.59
C MET A 58 13.66 -8.68 9.15
N GLN A 59 13.12 -8.42 10.34
CA GLN A 59 13.07 -7.06 10.91
C GLN A 59 14.46 -6.43 11.00
N SER A 60 15.47 -7.22 11.38
CA SER A 60 16.88 -6.78 11.48
C SER A 60 17.49 -6.26 10.17
N ARG A 61 16.82 -6.47 9.04
CA ARG A 61 17.29 -6.15 7.69
C ARG A 61 16.75 -4.84 7.13
N GLY A 62 15.78 -4.21 7.80
CA GLY A 62 15.17 -2.94 7.40
C GLY A 62 15.00 -1.98 8.57
N THR A 63 14.45 -0.81 8.27
CA THR A 63 14.18 0.23 9.28
C THR A 63 12.72 0.67 9.24
N PHE A 64 12.24 1.16 8.09
CA PHE A 64 10.86 1.61 7.93
C PHE A 64 10.33 1.28 6.53
N GLY A 65 9.03 0.96 6.45
CA GLY A 65 8.39 0.53 5.22
C GLY A 65 8.33 -0.99 5.14
N ALA A 66 7.24 -1.56 5.63
CA ALA A 66 7.03 -3.00 5.65
C ALA A 66 5.67 -3.35 5.08
N GLY A 67 5.52 -4.60 4.65
CA GLY A 67 4.24 -5.08 4.19
C GLY A 67 4.14 -6.58 4.03
N VAL A 68 2.90 -7.03 3.97
CA VAL A 68 2.52 -8.43 3.74
C VAL A 68 1.40 -8.47 2.70
N MET A 69 1.52 -9.35 1.72
CA MET A 69 0.47 -9.70 0.78
C MET A 69 -0.01 -11.12 1.07
N LEU A 70 -1.33 -11.28 1.12
CA LEU A 70 -2.01 -12.57 1.30
C LEU A 70 -2.97 -12.81 0.14
N LYS A 71 -2.81 -13.92 -0.58
CA LYS A 71 -3.77 -14.40 -1.57
C LYS A 71 -4.64 -15.51 -0.97
N GLY A 72 -5.95 -15.38 -1.06
CA GLY A 72 -6.91 -16.24 -0.36
C GLY A 72 -7.58 -15.56 0.84
N VAL A 73 -7.27 -14.28 1.10
CA VAL A 73 -7.66 -13.57 2.32
C VAL A 73 -9.14 -13.19 2.40
N TYR A 74 -9.85 -13.22 1.27
CA TYR A 74 -11.28 -12.87 1.16
C TYR A 74 -12.10 -14.01 0.52
N PRO A 75 -12.14 -15.21 1.13
CA PRO A 75 -12.75 -16.39 0.51
C PRO A 75 -14.25 -16.19 0.22
N HIS A 76 -14.98 -15.50 1.10
CA HIS A 76 -16.41 -15.24 0.93
C HIS A 76 -16.74 -14.13 -0.08
N ARG A 77 -15.74 -13.39 -0.56
CA ARG A 77 -15.89 -12.31 -1.55
C ARG A 77 -14.88 -12.48 -2.69
N ALA A 78 -14.54 -13.72 -3.03
CA ALA A 78 -13.46 -14.04 -3.96
C ALA A 78 -13.68 -13.50 -5.38
N ASP A 79 -14.94 -13.33 -5.80
CA ASP A 79 -15.30 -12.82 -7.12
C ASP A 79 -15.25 -11.29 -7.24
N TYR A 80 -15.13 -10.58 -6.11
CA TYR A 80 -15.06 -9.13 -6.05
C TYR A 80 -13.60 -8.66 -5.98
N TYR A 81 -13.33 -7.51 -6.58
CA TYR A 81 -12.06 -6.82 -6.38
C TYR A 81 -12.03 -6.18 -5.00
N ALA A 82 -11.00 -6.48 -4.22
CA ALA A 82 -10.75 -5.85 -2.94
C ALA A 82 -9.79 -4.67 -3.14
N PHE A 83 -10.33 -3.45 -3.06
CA PHE A 83 -9.54 -2.23 -3.11
C PHE A 83 -9.13 -1.84 -1.71
N HIS A 84 -7.83 -1.82 -1.44
CA HIS A 84 -7.28 -1.20 -0.24
C HIS A 84 -6.83 0.20 -0.61
N VAL A 85 -7.42 1.18 0.05
CA VAL A 85 -7.21 2.59 -0.23
C VAL A 85 -6.65 3.25 1.01
N LEU A 86 -5.57 4.00 0.81
CA LEU A 86 -4.97 4.83 1.82
C LEU A 86 -5.34 6.28 1.49
N TYR A 87 -5.89 6.99 2.46
CA TYR A 87 -6.27 8.40 2.39
C TYR A 87 -5.40 9.20 3.33
N ARG A 88 -5.01 10.41 2.91
CA ARG A 88 -4.20 11.33 3.72
C ARG A 88 -4.76 11.52 5.12
N ASN A 89 -6.08 11.65 5.25
CA ASN A 89 -6.77 11.71 6.53
C ASN A 89 -8.26 11.31 6.40
N ARG A 90 -8.96 11.27 7.54
CA ARG A 90 -10.37 10.88 7.62
C ARG A 90 -11.33 11.85 6.90
N GLU A 91 -11.00 13.13 6.81
CA GLU A 91 -11.83 14.12 6.12
C GLU A 91 -11.78 13.92 4.61
N VAL A 92 -10.59 13.69 4.07
CA VAL A 92 -10.38 13.33 2.67
C VAL A 92 -11.12 12.04 2.33
N ALA A 93 -11.05 11.01 3.20
CA ALA A 93 -11.76 9.76 2.99
C ALA A 93 -13.28 9.98 2.86
N LYS A 94 -13.89 10.73 3.80
CA LYS A 94 -15.32 11.05 3.74
C LYS A 94 -15.71 11.80 2.46
N SER A 95 -14.93 12.82 2.10
CA SER A 95 -15.21 13.63 0.91
C SER A 95 -15.10 12.81 -0.37
N LEU A 96 -14.04 12.00 -0.49
CA LEU A 96 -13.81 11.17 -1.67
C LEU A 96 -14.82 10.03 -1.76
N GLU A 97 -15.19 9.36 -0.67
CA GLU A 97 -16.24 8.34 -0.71
C GLU A 97 -17.57 8.89 -1.20
N GLN A 98 -17.96 10.07 -0.71
CA GLN A 98 -19.16 10.75 -1.16
C GLN A 98 -19.12 10.97 -2.69
N ARG A 99 -18.00 11.52 -3.18
CA ARG A 99 -17.82 11.77 -4.62
C ARG A 99 -17.78 10.47 -5.43
N LEU A 100 -17.00 9.49 -5.02
CA LEU A 100 -16.70 8.28 -5.81
C LEU A 100 -17.85 7.29 -5.86
N PHE A 101 -18.63 7.17 -4.78
CA PHE A 101 -19.66 6.15 -4.67
C PHE A 101 -21.08 6.68 -4.85
N PHE A 102 -21.32 7.98 -4.61
CA PHE A 102 -22.66 8.56 -4.66
C PHE A 102 -22.86 9.60 -5.77
N GLU A 103 -21.86 10.44 -6.05
CA GLU A 103 -21.98 11.55 -7.00
C GLU A 103 -21.43 11.21 -8.39
N GLU A 104 -20.09 11.14 -8.53
CA GLU A 104 -19.40 10.94 -9.80
C GLU A 104 -19.41 9.48 -10.28
N ARG A 105 -19.62 8.53 -9.36
CA ARG A 105 -19.56 7.07 -9.59
C ARG A 105 -18.27 6.62 -10.29
N ILE A 106 -17.36 6.01 -9.55
CA ILE A 106 -16.04 5.52 -10.02
C ILE A 106 -16.10 4.51 -11.21
N GLY A 107 -17.27 4.11 -11.68
CA GLY A 107 -17.46 3.15 -12.77
C GLY A 107 -17.55 1.69 -12.29
N MET A 108 -17.46 1.46 -10.98
CA MET A 108 -17.61 0.14 -10.37
C MET A 108 -18.68 0.18 -9.27
N ARG A 109 -19.29 -0.96 -8.97
CA ARG A 109 -20.34 -1.07 -7.95
C ARG A 109 -19.72 -1.54 -6.63
N HIS A 110 -19.93 -0.76 -5.57
CA HIS A 110 -19.49 -1.10 -4.22
C HIS A 110 -20.50 -2.03 -3.52
N PHE A 111 -20.01 -3.00 -2.73
CA PHE A 111 -20.82 -3.92 -1.96
C PHE A 111 -20.42 -3.94 -0.48
N GLY A 112 -21.44 -3.92 0.38
CA GLY A 112 -21.27 -4.04 1.83
C GLY A 112 -20.92 -2.72 2.51
N GLU A 113 -20.42 -2.82 3.74
CA GLU A 113 -19.97 -1.67 4.51
C GLU A 113 -18.57 -1.21 4.06
N MET A 114 -18.33 0.10 4.16
CA MET A 114 -17.01 0.69 3.92
C MET A 114 -16.14 0.43 5.17
N GLU A 115 -15.41 -0.68 5.15
CA GLU A 115 -14.72 -1.21 6.32
C GLU A 115 -13.33 -0.58 6.49
N PRO A 116 -12.96 -0.09 7.69
CA PRO A 116 -11.59 0.29 7.97
C PRO A 116 -10.67 -0.94 7.93
N LEU A 117 -9.45 -0.78 7.40
CA LEU A 117 -8.48 -1.87 7.33
C LEU A 117 -7.82 -2.18 8.68
N VAL A 118 -7.76 -1.18 9.55
CA VAL A 118 -7.15 -1.26 10.88
C VAL A 118 -8.17 -0.93 11.96
N LYS A 119 -7.91 -1.41 13.18
CA LYS A 119 -8.78 -1.13 14.33
C LYS A 119 -8.67 0.36 14.73
N PRO A 120 -9.73 0.97 15.27
CA PRO A 120 -9.72 2.39 15.66
C PRO A 120 -8.54 2.80 16.57
N GLU A 121 -8.09 1.89 17.43
CA GLU A 121 -6.99 2.12 18.37
C GLU A 121 -5.64 2.26 17.66
N ALA A 122 -5.44 1.54 16.55
CA ALA A 122 -4.19 1.54 15.79
C ALA A 122 -3.92 2.91 15.15
N TYR A 123 -4.96 3.62 14.70
CA TYR A 123 -4.80 4.96 14.12
C TYR A 123 -4.13 5.93 15.09
N ARG A 124 -4.54 5.92 16.36
CA ARG A 124 -3.97 6.81 17.39
C ARG A 124 -2.61 6.32 17.88
N LYS A 125 -2.46 5.01 18.09
CA LYS A 125 -1.21 4.43 18.61
C LYS A 125 -0.03 4.65 17.65
N TYR A 126 -0.28 4.54 16.35
CA TYR A 126 0.78 4.55 15.33
C TYR A 126 0.74 5.75 14.39
N ASP A 127 -0.14 6.73 14.66
CA ASP A 127 -0.34 7.92 13.81
C ASP A 127 -0.52 7.55 12.34
N LEU A 128 -1.53 6.71 12.06
CA LEU A 128 -1.75 6.16 10.73
C LEU A 128 -2.69 7.06 9.91
N PRO A 129 -2.45 7.21 8.59
CA PRO A 129 -3.42 7.71 7.64
C PRO A 129 -4.65 6.79 7.62
N GLU A 130 -5.77 7.34 7.15
CA GLU A 130 -7.02 6.59 7.08
C GLU A 130 -6.90 5.49 6.01
N MET A 131 -7.16 4.24 6.38
CA MET A 131 -7.04 3.10 5.47
C MET A 131 -8.35 2.33 5.41
N ARG A 132 -8.89 2.15 4.20
CA ARG A 132 -10.20 1.52 3.99
C ARG A 132 -10.15 0.43 2.95
N ARG A 133 -11.09 -0.50 3.08
CA ARG A 133 -11.31 -1.60 2.15
C ARG A 133 -12.67 -1.46 1.50
N TYR A 134 -12.69 -1.60 0.18
CA TYR A 134 -13.91 -1.61 -0.62
C TYR A 134 -13.95 -2.89 -1.46
N PHE A 135 -15.10 -3.57 -1.45
CA PHE A 135 -15.34 -4.68 -2.37
C PHE A 135 -16.12 -4.17 -3.56
N MET A 136 -15.54 -4.33 -4.74
CA MET A 136 -16.01 -3.72 -5.98
C MET A 136 -16.32 -4.80 -7.00
N SER A 137 -17.47 -4.71 -7.65
CA SER A 137 -17.75 -5.46 -8.88
C SER A 137 -17.60 -4.56 -10.10
N VAL A 138 -17.18 -5.16 -11.21
CA VAL A 138 -17.26 -4.51 -12.50
C VAL A 138 -18.71 -4.44 -13.00
N PRO A 139 -19.02 -3.48 -13.87
CA PRO A 139 -20.26 -3.49 -14.66
C PRO A 139 -20.35 -4.71 -15.57
N THR A 140 -21.51 -4.89 -16.20
CA THR A 140 -21.70 -5.92 -17.23
C THR A 140 -20.78 -5.67 -18.43
N LYS A 141 -20.45 -6.72 -19.19
CA LYS A 141 -19.59 -6.60 -20.38
C LYS A 141 -20.11 -5.55 -21.38
N ASP A 142 -21.41 -5.49 -21.58
CA ASP A 142 -22.03 -4.51 -22.49
C ASP A 142 -21.88 -3.07 -21.97
N GLU A 143 -22.02 -2.85 -20.66
CA GLU A 143 -21.79 -1.54 -20.04
C GLU A 143 -20.31 -1.13 -20.16
N MET A 144 -19.37 -2.06 -19.94
CA MET A 144 -17.94 -1.78 -20.12
C MET A 144 -17.60 -1.45 -21.58
N MET A 145 -18.20 -2.18 -22.54
CA MET A 145 -18.02 -1.89 -23.96
C MET A 145 -18.56 -0.51 -24.34
N ARG A 146 -19.75 -0.13 -23.85
CA ARG A 146 -20.33 1.20 -24.13
C ARG A 146 -19.52 2.34 -23.50
N ASN A 147 -19.08 2.18 -22.26
CA ASN A 147 -18.50 3.28 -21.48
C ASN A 147 -16.97 3.39 -21.63
N ALA A 148 -16.29 2.27 -21.88
CA ALA A 148 -14.83 2.20 -21.85
C ALA A 148 -14.24 1.42 -23.04
N HIS A 149 -15.06 1.02 -24.02
CA HIS A 149 -14.62 0.32 -25.24
C HIS A 149 -13.75 -0.91 -24.95
N THR A 150 -14.11 -1.66 -23.90
CA THR A 150 -13.42 -2.90 -23.52
C THR A 150 -14.40 -3.93 -22.98
N SER A 151 -14.19 -5.19 -23.35
CA SER A 151 -14.89 -6.34 -22.79
C SER A 151 -14.03 -7.10 -21.77
N ASP A 152 -12.74 -6.75 -21.70
CA ASP A 152 -11.79 -7.29 -20.74
C ASP A 152 -11.90 -6.55 -19.40
N GLU A 153 -12.26 -7.33 -18.38
CA GLU A 153 -12.38 -6.91 -16.99
C GLU A 153 -11.06 -6.38 -16.43
N TYR A 154 -9.94 -7.04 -16.71
CA TYR A 154 -8.63 -6.62 -16.19
C TYR A 154 -8.23 -5.26 -16.76
N GLN A 155 -8.42 -5.05 -18.06
CA GLN A 155 -8.17 -3.76 -18.71
C GLN A 155 -9.08 -2.66 -18.17
N TYR A 156 -10.35 -2.98 -17.90
CA TYR A 156 -11.28 -2.03 -17.31
C TYR A 156 -10.81 -1.57 -15.92
N VAL A 157 -10.56 -2.52 -15.02
CA VAL A 157 -10.15 -2.22 -13.64
C VAL A 157 -8.78 -1.55 -13.59
N ARG A 158 -7.83 -1.99 -14.42
CA ARG A 158 -6.53 -1.33 -14.60
C ARG A 158 -6.69 0.17 -14.83
N ARG A 159 -7.49 0.56 -15.84
CA ARG A 159 -7.71 1.96 -16.20
C ARG A 159 -8.37 2.75 -15.07
N ILE A 160 -9.29 2.14 -14.33
CA ILE A 160 -9.93 2.77 -13.15
C ILE A 160 -8.89 3.06 -12.07
N VAL A 161 -8.06 2.06 -11.71
CA VAL A 161 -7.04 2.21 -10.66
C VAL A 161 -5.97 3.23 -11.08
N GLU A 162 -5.48 3.18 -12.32
CA GLU A 162 -4.51 4.15 -12.86
C GLU A 162 -5.06 5.59 -12.86
N LYS A 163 -6.32 5.75 -13.30
CA LYS A 163 -7.00 7.06 -13.31
C LYS A 163 -7.19 7.58 -11.88
N PHE A 164 -7.60 6.72 -10.95
CA PHE A 164 -7.77 7.09 -9.55
C PHE A 164 -6.44 7.55 -8.94
N ASN A 165 -5.40 6.70 -9.01
CA ASN A 165 -4.09 7.00 -8.43
C ASN A 165 -3.42 8.22 -9.08
N SER A 166 -3.75 8.52 -10.35
CA SER A 166 -3.29 9.74 -11.02
C SER A 166 -4.05 11.00 -10.63
N LYS A 167 -5.37 10.89 -10.41
CA LYS A 167 -6.25 12.04 -10.10
C LYS A 167 -6.08 12.51 -8.65
N TYR A 168 -5.78 11.59 -7.74
CA TYR A 168 -5.76 11.83 -6.28
C TYR A 168 -4.39 11.59 -5.65
N ASP A 169 -3.31 11.67 -6.42
CA ASP A 169 -1.93 11.36 -6.02
C ASP A 169 -1.47 11.97 -4.66
N ARG A 170 -1.99 13.14 -4.28
CA ARG A 170 -1.70 13.81 -3.00
C ARG A 170 -2.64 13.44 -1.84
N ASP A 171 -3.82 12.90 -2.15
CA ASP A 171 -4.93 12.76 -1.21
C ASP A 171 -5.30 11.30 -0.93
N ALA A 172 -5.19 10.43 -1.93
CA ALA A 172 -5.58 9.04 -1.82
C ALA A 172 -4.87 8.13 -2.83
N ARG A 173 -4.68 6.86 -2.46
CA ARG A 173 -4.10 5.85 -3.33
C ARG A 173 -4.72 4.48 -3.10
N ILE A 174 -5.12 3.83 -4.18
CA ILE A 174 -5.38 2.39 -4.21
C ILE A 174 -4.01 1.68 -4.30
N PHE A 175 -3.63 0.99 -3.22
CA PHE A 175 -2.35 0.29 -3.12
C PHE A 175 -2.49 -1.24 -3.19
N SER A 176 -3.72 -1.76 -3.15
CA SER A 176 -4.06 -3.16 -3.44
C SER A 176 -5.39 -3.16 -4.19
N SER A 177 -5.52 -3.94 -5.28
CA SER A 177 -6.70 -3.87 -6.14
C SER A 177 -7.13 -5.18 -6.79
N GLY A 178 -6.76 -6.34 -6.23
CA GLY A 178 -7.04 -7.65 -6.83
C GLY A 178 -8.24 -8.39 -6.25
N LYS A 179 -8.57 -9.52 -6.89
CA LYS A 179 -9.58 -10.48 -6.41
C LYS A 179 -8.98 -11.47 -5.45
N ASN A 180 -9.66 -11.66 -4.32
CA ASN A 180 -9.22 -12.57 -3.25
C ASN A 180 -7.75 -12.36 -2.84
N VAL A 181 -7.27 -11.12 -2.88
CA VAL A 181 -5.90 -10.76 -2.48
C VAL A 181 -5.96 -9.45 -1.71
N GLY A 182 -5.17 -9.37 -0.64
CA GLY A 182 -5.03 -8.19 0.19
C GLY A 182 -3.57 -7.94 0.45
N THR A 183 -3.12 -6.72 0.14
CA THR A 183 -1.80 -6.23 0.51
C THR A 183 -1.95 -5.26 1.67
N PHE A 184 -1.09 -5.41 2.68
CA PHE A 184 -1.12 -4.68 3.93
C PHE A 184 0.25 -4.05 4.10
N ILE A 185 0.34 -2.72 4.00
CA ILE A 185 1.62 -1.99 4.02
C ILE A 185 1.58 -0.89 5.08
N THR A 186 2.70 -0.68 5.77
CA THR A 186 2.90 0.50 6.62
C THR A 186 4.28 1.15 6.42
N ALA A 187 4.45 2.40 6.85
CA ALA A 187 5.77 3.04 7.00
C ALA A 187 6.45 2.65 8.32
N ARG A 188 5.97 1.59 9.00
CA ARG A 188 6.53 1.11 10.25
C ARG A 188 7.36 -0.15 10.01
N GLU A 189 7.82 -0.71 11.11
CA GLU A 189 8.46 -2.02 11.16
C GLU A 189 7.49 -3.15 10.76
N LEU A 190 8.05 -4.30 10.43
CA LEU A 190 7.26 -5.47 10.04
C LEU A 190 6.43 -5.99 11.22
N ASN A 191 6.97 -6.02 12.43
CA ASN A 191 6.24 -6.45 13.63
C ASN A 191 5.02 -5.55 13.88
N ASP A 192 5.22 -4.23 13.82
CA ASP A 192 4.13 -3.26 13.92
C ASP A 192 3.11 -3.44 12.81
N THR A 193 3.55 -3.68 11.57
CA THR A 193 2.65 -3.93 10.44
C THR A 193 1.77 -5.15 10.68
N ILE A 194 2.34 -6.23 11.20
CA ILE A 194 1.62 -7.46 11.54
C ILE A 194 0.58 -7.19 12.64
N GLU A 195 0.93 -6.39 13.65
CA GLU A 195 0.04 -5.99 14.75
C GLU A 195 -1.10 -5.06 14.27
N ILE A 196 -0.75 -3.99 13.54
CA ILE A 196 -1.67 -2.94 13.05
C ILE A 196 -2.83 -3.54 12.26
N PHE A 197 -2.54 -4.49 11.37
CA PHE A 197 -3.55 -5.15 10.53
C PHE A 197 -4.13 -6.42 11.15
N ASP A 198 -3.63 -6.84 12.32
CA ASP A 198 -4.01 -8.07 13.01
C ASP A 198 -3.92 -9.27 12.07
N LEU A 199 -2.76 -9.46 11.42
CA LEU A 199 -2.63 -10.44 10.32
C LEU A 199 -2.79 -11.88 10.79
N TYR A 200 -2.55 -12.15 12.06
CA TYR A 200 -2.79 -13.46 12.67
C TYR A 200 -4.26 -13.89 12.61
N LYS A 201 -5.22 -12.96 12.47
CA LYS A 201 -6.65 -13.32 12.28
C LYS A 201 -6.91 -14.13 11.01
N TYR A 202 -6.01 -14.04 10.02
CA TYR A 202 -6.10 -14.79 8.77
C TYR A 202 -5.45 -16.17 8.85
N ALA A 203 -4.98 -16.60 10.02
CA ALA A 203 -4.19 -17.83 10.18
C ALA A 203 -4.90 -19.12 9.76
N ASN A 204 -6.24 -19.14 9.85
CA ASN A 204 -7.06 -20.29 9.51
C ASN A 204 -7.71 -20.17 8.12
N GLN A 205 -7.34 -19.17 7.33
CA GLN A 205 -7.86 -19.01 5.97
C GLN A 205 -7.03 -19.82 4.96
N PRO A 206 -7.62 -20.25 3.83
CA PRO A 206 -6.93 -21.00 2.78
C PRO A 206 -6.03 -20.05 1.95
N ILE A 207 -4.92 -19.61 2.55
CA ILE A 207 -3.95 -18.73 1.90
C ILE A 207 -3.10 -19.54 0.92
N THR A 208 -3.14 -19.12 -0.35
CA THR A 208 -2.46 -19.78 -1.48
C THR A 208 -1.16 -19.13 -1.88
N ALA A 209 -0.94 -17.89 -1.43
CA ALA A 209 0.32 -17.18 -1.59
C ALA A 209 0.51 -16.16 -0.47
N PHE A 210 1.76 -16.01 -0.05
CA PHE A 210 2.22 -15.08 0.97
C PHE A 210 3.45 -14.37 0.43
N MET A 211 3.52 -13.05 0.60
CA MET A 211 4.75 -12.28 0.40
C MET A 211 4.92 -11.32 1.57
N ALA A 212 6.12 -11.22 2.13
CA ALA A 212 6.48 -10.20 3.10
C ALA A 212 7.73 -9.47 2.63
N HIS A 213 7.75 -8.17 2.91
CA HIS A 213 8.88 -7.30 2.61
C HIS A 213 9.15 -6.37 3.78
N MET A 214 10.44 -6.17 4.07
CA MET A 214 10.92 -5.15 5.00
C MET A 214 11.95 -4.29 4.28
N ARG A 215 11.68 -3.00 4.15
CA ARG A 215 12.51 -2.08 3.36
C ARG A 215 13.64 -1.48 4.19
N TRP A 216 14.77 -1.23 3.53
CA TRP A 216 15.81 -0.33 3.98
C TRP A 216 15.87 0.89 3.04
N PRO A 217 15.05 1.92 3.28
CA PRO A 217 15.06 3.13 2.46
C PRO A 217 16.31 3.98 2.71
N THR A 218 16.85 4.57 1.65
CA THR A 218 17.97 5.52 1.68
C THR A 218 17.54 6.98 1.85
N SER A 219 16.23 7.25 1.76
CA SER A 219 15.60 8.55 2.03
C SER A 219 14.20 8.37 2.64
N ILE A 220 13.83 9.27 3.56
CA ILE A 220 12.46 9.35 4.10
C ILE A 220 11.62 10.15 3.11
N VAL A 221 10.47 9.61 2.71
CA VAL A 221 9.47 10.37 1.97
C VAL A 221 8.67 11.16 2.99
N SER A 222 8.84 12.49 3.02
CA SER A 222 8.23 13.41 4.00
C SER A 222 6.78 13.82 3.67
N SER A 223 6.19 13.28 2.59
CA SER A 223 4.93 13.80 2.02
C SER A 223 3.65 13.48 2.81
N GLY A 224 3.75 13.08 4.09
CA GLY A 224 2.59 12.75 4.95
C GLY A 224 1.79 11.52 4.50
N VAL A 225 2.14 10.92 3.37
CA VAL A 225 1.49 9.73 2.85
C VAL A 225 2.52 8.77 2.28
N TRP A 226 2.58 7.56 2.86
CA TRP A 226 3.54 6.54 2.48
C TRP A 226 2.88 5.50 1.59
N TRP A 227 3.46 5.27 0.41
CA TRP A 227 3.06 4.16 -0.47
C TRP A 227 4.25 3.47 -1.13
N GLY A 228 5.48 3.89 -0.82
CA GLY A 228 6.72 3.23 -1.25
C GLY A 228 7.11 2.03 -0.40
N ALA A 229 6.21 1.52 0.44
CA ALA A 229 6.39 0.25 1.15
C ALA A 229 5.97 -0.89 0.22
N HIS A 230 6.71 -1.99 0.26
CA HIS A 230 6.41 -3.19 -0.52
C HIS A 230 5.73 -4.24 0.39
N PRO A 231 5.01 -5.24 -0.15
CA PRO A 231 4.81 -5.55 -1.57
C PRO A 231 4.08 -4.47 -2.36
N ILE A 232 4.52 -4.21 -3.60
CA ILE A 232 3.72 -3.42 -4.55
C ILE A 232 2.67 -4.36 -5.11
N SER A 233 1.41 -3.93 -5.11
CA SER A 233 0.29 -4.73 -5.58
C SER A 233 -0.54 -3.97 -6.60
N PHE A 234 -0.87 -4.65 -7.69
CA PHE A 234 -1.71 -4.11 -8.75
C PHE A 234 -2.52 -5.24 -9.37
N LEU A 235 -3.84 -5.17 -9.22
CA LEU A 235 -4.76 -6.26 -9.56
C LEU A 235 -4.31 -7.55 -8.85
N ASN A 236 -4.19 -8.66 -9.59
CA ASN A 236 -3.78 -9.96 -9.04
C ASN A 236 -2.27 -10.20 -9.11
N SER A 237 -1.50 -9.17 -9.44
CA SER A 237 -0.04 -9.21 -9.51
C SER A 237 0.55 -8.45 -8.33
N SER A 238 1.63 -8.98 -7.76
CA SER A 238 2.38 -8.30 -6.72
C SER A 238 3.86 -8.60 -6.85
N ILE A 239 4.69 -7.62 -6.50
CA ILE A 239 6.14 -7.70 -6.57
C ILE A 239 6.76 -7.31 -5.23
N ILE A 240 7.87 -7.95 -4.91
CA ILE A 240 8.78 -7.61 -3.83
C ILE A 240 10.19 -7.56 -4.43
N HIS A 241 10.98 -6.56 -4.04
CA HIS A 241 12.30 -6.32 -4.60
C HIS A 241 13.28 -5.93 -3.48
N ASN A 242 14.49 -6.50 -3.52
CA ASN A 242 15.61 -6.10 -2.69
C ASN A 242 16.81 -5.86 -3.60
N GLY A 243 17.15 -4.59 -3.75
CA GLY A 243 18.18 -4.13 -4.67
C GLY A 243 17.88 -2.69 -5.07
N ASP A 244 18.71 -2.19 -5.97
CA ASP A 244 18.49 -0.93 -6.67
C ASP A 244 18.63 -1.23 -8.16
N LEU A 245 17.58 -0.91 -8.94
CA LEU A 245 17.59 -1.10 -10.38
C LEU A 245 18.41 0.02 -11.03
N SER A 246 19.67 -0.27 -11.35
CA SER A 246 20.59 0.70 -11.97
C SER A 246 20.08 1.27 -13.30
N SER A 247 19.23 0.53 -14.02
CA SER A 247 18.59 0.96 -15.27
C SER A 247 17.25 1.68 -15.06
N SER A 248 16.85 1.98 -13.81
CA SER A 248 15.51 2.52 -13.49
C SER A 248 15.16 3.79 -14.26
N ALA A 249 16.12 4.69 -14.48
CA ALA A 249 15.90 5.90 -15.27
C ALA A 249 15.61 5.60 -16.74
N SER A 250 16.38 4.70 -17.36
CA SER A 250 16.19 4.27 -18.74
C SER A 250 14.90 3.48 -18.92
N ASN A 251 14.58 2.58 -17.98
CA ASN A 251 13.32 1.83 -17.99
C ASN A 251 12.12 2.79 -17.84
N ALA A 252 12.21 3.80 -16.98
CA ALA A 252 11.16 4.78 -16.81
C ALA A 252 10.88 5.57 -18.10
N GLN A 253 11.92 5.98 -18.82
CA GLN A 253 11.77 6.62 -20.13
C GLN A 253 11.15 5.67 -21.17
N GLY A 254 11.54 4.40 -21.16
CA GLY A 254 10.93 3.37 -22.01
C GLY A 254 9.45 3.16 -21.72
N LEU A 255 9.07 3.14 -20.44
CA LEU A 255 7.67 3.04 -20.02
C LEU A 255 6.87 4.28 -20.41
N GLU A 256 7.43 5.48 -20.25
CA GLU A 256 6.79 6.73 -20.68
C GLU A 256 6.57 6.77 -22.21
N ALA A 257 7.58 6.35 -22.99
CA ALA A 257 7.46 6.21 -24.43
C ALA A 257 6.41 5.15 -24.84
N ALA A 258 6.21 4.13 -24.01
CA ALA A 258 5.14 3.14 -24.15
C ALA A 258 3.79 3.59 -23.56
N PHE A 259 3.68 4.85 -23.12
CA PHE A 259 2.50 5.44 -22.48
C PHE A 259 2.06 4.72 -21.19
N VAL A 260 2.99 4.09 -20.47
CA VAL A 260 2.76 3.48 -19.15
C VAL A 260 3.22 4.45 -18.07
N LYS A 261 2.26 5.00 -17.31
CA LYS A 261 2.54 5.98 -16.25
C LYS A 261 2.97 5.30 -14.95
N ARG A 262 4.09 5.75 -14.40
CA ARG A 262 4.55 5.41 -13.04
C ARG A 262 3.78 6.21 -12.00
N SER A 263 3.55 5.58 -10.86
CA SER A 263 2.64 6.05 -9.82
C SER A 263 3.19 5.83 -8.41
N VAL A 264 3.98 4.78 -8.16
CA VAL A 264 4.53 4.41 -6.83
C VAL A 264 5.79 5.22 -6.52
N GLY A 265 6.59 5.53 -7.55
CA GLY A 265 7.81 6.35 -7.41
C GLY A 265 9.04 5.60 -6.89
N THR A 266 8.98 4.26 -6.78
CA THR A 266 10.16 3.41 -6.52
C THR A 266 10.70 2.82 -7.83
N ASP A 267 12.00 2.53 -7.86
CA ASP A 267 12.69 1.84 -8.95
C ASP A 267 12.03 0.51 -9.32
N SER A 268 11.46 -0.15 -8.31
CA SER A 268 10.80 -1.46 -8.37
C SER A 268 9.53 -1.43 -9.21
N GLU A 269 8.89 -0.26 -9.35
CA GLU A 269 7.76 -0.08 -10.27
C GLU A 269 8.20 -0.12 -11.75
N ALA A 270 9.49 0.12 -12.04
CA ALA A 270 10.04 0.11 -13.40
C ALA A 270 10.61 -1.27 -13.82
N MET A 271 10.35 -2.33 -13.04
CA MET A 271 10.65 -3.72 -13.37
C MET A 271 9.61 -4.35 -14.29
#